data_AF-V2YC67-F1
#
_entry.id   AF-V2YC67-F1
#
_cell.length_a   1.000
_cell.length_b   1.000
_cell.length_c   1.000
_cell.angle_alpha   90.00
_cell.angle_beta   90.00
_cell.angle_gamma   90.00
#
_symmetry.space_group_name_H-M   'P 1'
#
loop_
_entity.id
_entity.type
_entity.pdbx_description
1 polymer ?
#
loop_
_entity_poly.entity_id
_entity_poly.type
_entity_poly.pdbx_seq_one_letter_code
_entity_poly.pdbx_strand_id
1 'polypeptide(L)' 'MHKRNRHLVDNSSVCVCYLNKENGGTAYTVDYAGKKGLEIINLAL' A
#
# COMPACT_ATOMS: atom_id res chain seq x y z
N MET A 1 5.38 5.65 -11.72
CA MET A 1 5.73 5.04 -10.41
C MET A 1 4.96 3.76 -10.07
N HIS A 2 3.73 3.55 -10.56
CA HIS A 2 2.91 2.40 -10.14
C HIS A 2 3.51 1.01 -10.41
N LYS A 3 4.24 0.80 -11.52
CA LYS A 3 4.82 -0.52 -11.86
C LYS A 3 5.76 -1.06 -10.78
N ARG A 4 6.66 -0.21 -10.26
CA ARG A 4 7.61 -0.58 -9.19
C ARG A 4 6.88 -0.86 -7.87
N ASN A 5 5.89 -0.05 -7.49
CA ASN A 5 5.13 -0.26 -6.26
C ASN A 5 4.26 -1.51 -6.31
N ARG A 6 3.63 -1.81 -7.47
CA ARG A 6 2.86 -3.05 -7.63
C ARG A 6 3.76 -4.28 -7.50
N HIS A 7 4.97 -4.24 -8.06
CA HIS A 7 5.93 -5.33 -7.89
C HIS A 7 6.30 -5.58 -6.41
N LEU A 8 6.45 -4.52 -5.61
CA LEU A 8 6.66 -4.65 -4.16
C LEU A 8 5.46 -5.31 -3.48
N VAL A 9 4.25 -4.86 -3.78
CA VAL A 9 3.00 -5.42 -3.23
C VAL A 9 2.80 -6.88 -3.64
N ASP A 10 3.00 -7.21 -4.92
CA ASP A 10 2.80 -8.57 -5.45
C ASP A 10 3.74 -9.60 -4.82
N ASN A 11 4.86 -9.16 -4.22
CA ASN A 11 5.86 -10.02 -3.58
C ASN A 11 5.95 -9.81 -2.07
N SER A 12 4.91 -9.25 -1.45
CA SER A 12 4.84 -9.03 0.01
C SER A 12 3.59 -9.68 0.60
N SER A 13 3.66 -10.03 1.89
CA SER A 13 2.48 -10.47 2.66
C SER A 13 1.84 -9.35 3.48
N VAL A 14 2.59 -8.28 3.76
CA VAL A 14 2.17 -7.15 4.61
C VAL A 14 2.55 -5.83 3.94
N CYS A 15 1.67 -4.83 4.03
CA CYS A 15 1.90 -3.45 3.63
C CYS A 15 1.97 -2.55 4.88
N VAL A 16 3.19 -2.18 5.28
CA VAL A 16 3.39 -1.16 6.31
C VAL A 16 3.48 0.21 5.64
N CYS A 17 2.65 1.16 6.04
CA CYS A 17 2.57 2.46 5.41
C CYS A 17 2.38 3.61 6.41
N TYR A 18 2.64 4.83 5.95
CA TYR A 18 2.24 6.06 6.63
C TYR A 18 1.26 6.82 5.72
N LEU A 19 -0.03 6.56 5.91
CA LEU A 19 -1.11 7.12 5.10
C LEU A 19 -1.94 8.10 5.94
N ASN A 20 -1.71 9.39 5.77
CA ASN A 20 -2.42 10.47 6.48
C ASN A 20 -3.33 11.32 5.56
N LYS A 21 -3.47 10.92 4.28
CA LYS A 21 -4.33 11.55 3.28
C LYS A 21 -4.89 10.46 2.37
N GLU A 22 -6.15 10.57 1.98
CA GLU A 22 -6.83 9.58 1.13
C GLU A 22 -6.48 9.70 -0.36
N ASN A 23 -5.48 10.49 -0.73
CA ASN A 23 -5.07 10.71 -2.11
C ASN A 23 -3.54 10.61 -2.30
N GLY A 24 -3.12 10.47 -3.55
CA GLY A 24 -1.71 10.37 -3.93
C GLY A 24 -1.18 8.93 -4.05
N GLY A 25 0.14 8.82 -4.23
CA GLY A 25 0.80 7.54 -4.53
C GLY A 25 0.73 6.50 -3.41
N THR A 26 0.77 6.95 -2.16
CA THR A 26 0.59 6.07 -0.99
C THR A 26 -0.82 5.51 -0.94
N ALA A 27 -1.85 6.36 -1.06
CA ALA A 27 -3.25 5.92 -1.07
C ALA A 27 -3.51 4.88 -2.16
N TYR A 28 -2.99 5.10 -3.38
CA TYR A 28 -3.06 4.12 -4.46
C TYR A 28 -2.41 2.78 -4.11
N THR A 29 -1.23 2.81 -3.49
CA THR A 29 -0.47 1.58 -3.20
C THR A 29 -1.11 0.78 -2.07
N VAL A 30 -1.66 1.46 -1.06
CA VAL A 30 -2.40 0.85 0.05
C VAL A 30 -3.71 0.21 -0.44
N ASP A 31 -4.47 0.92 -1.27
CA ASP A 31 -5.67 0.36 -1.92
C ASP A 31 -5.34 -0.89 -2.76
N TYR A 32 -4.24 -0.84 -3.53
CA TYR A 32 -3.79 -2.01 -4.29
C TYR A 32 -3.38 -3.18 -3.40
N ALA A 33 -2.68 -2.93 -2.29
CA ALA A 33 -2.32 -3.96 -1.32
C ALA A 33 -3.56 -4.63 -0.69
N GLY A 34 -4.58 -3.83 -0.35
CA GLY A 34 -5.86 -4.34 0.15
C GLY A 34 -6.57 -5.22 -0.88
N LYS A 35 -6.60 -4.81 -2.15
CA LYS A 35 -7.14 -5.62 -3.26
C LYS A 35 -6.38 -6.93 -3.49
N LYS A 36 -5.11 -6.99 -3.07
CA LYS A 36 -4.27 -8.19 -3.13
C LYS A 36 -4.37 -9.06 -1.87
N GLY A 37 -5.13 -8.61 -0.86
CA GLY A 37 -5.34 -9.35 0.38
C GLY A 37 -4.16 -9.28 1.34
N LEU A 38 -3.24 -8.31 1.18
CA LEU A 38 -2.18 -8.10 2.15
C LEU A 38 -2.75 -7.51 3.44
N GLU A 39 -2.13 -7.86 4.56
CA GLU A 39 -2.37 -7.17 5.84
C GLU A 39 -1.84 -5.73 5.72
N ILE A 40 -2.63 -4.75 6.15
CA ILE A 40 -2.26 -3.32 6.09
C ILE A 40 -2.04 -2.81 7.51
N ILE A 41 -0.84 -2.26 7.76
CA ILE A 41 -0.47 -1.63 9.02
C ILE A 41 -0.18 -0.15 8.74
N ASN A 42 -1.12 0.73 9.09
CA ASN A 42 -0.96 2.18 8.94
C ASN A 42 -0.41 2.81 10.23
N LEU A 43 0.73 3.48 10.13
CA LEU A 43 1.43 4.14 11.25
C LEU A 43 1.03 5.60 11.48
N ALA A 44 0.11 6.16 10.69
CA ALA A 44 -0.28 7.56 10.76
C ALA A 44 -1.32 7.88 11.87
N LEU A 45 -1.40 7.03 12.89
CA LEU A 45 -2.20 7.27 14.12
C LEU A 45 -1.61 8.43 14.93
#